data_AF-A0A959GWP6-F1
#
_entry.id   AF-A0A959GWP6-F1
#
_cell.length_a   1.000
_cell.length_b   1.000
_cell.length_c   1.000
_cell.angle_alpha   90.00
_cell.angle_beta   90.00
_cell.angle_gamma   90.00
#
_symmetry.space_group_name_H-M   'P 1'
#
loop_
_entity.id
_entity.type
_entity.pdbx_description
1 polymer ?
#
loop_
_entity_poly.entity_id
_entity_poly.type
_entity_poly.pdbx_seq_one_letter_code
_entity_poly.pdbx_strand_id
1 'polypeptide(L)' 'LIDVAKERLFDPAKSVNEVAYGLGFKYPQHFSRVFKQRVGYTPNEYRMLDFN' A
#
# COMPACT_ATOMS: atom_id res chain seq x y z
N LEU A 1 0.65 7.65 -8.25
CA LEU A 1 -0.24 6.65 -7.60
C LEU A 1 0.55 5.75 -6.66
N ILE A 2 1.57 5.03 -7.14
CA ILE A 2 2.38 4.14 -6.28
C ILE A 2 3.16 4.91 -5.22
N ASP A 3 3.74 6.08 -5.54
CA ASP A 3 4.51 6.84 -4.54
C ASP A 3 3.62 7.36 -3.40
N VAL A 4 2.44 7.90 -3.73
CA VAL A 4 1.42 8.25 -2.73
C VAL A 4 0.98 7.04 -1.91
N ALA A 5 0.91 5.85 -2.51
CA ALA A 5 0.60 4.63 -1.76
C ALA A 5 1.71 4.26 -0.78
N LYS A 6 2.99 4.39 -1.17
CA LYS A 6 4.13 4.16 -0.28
C LYS A 6 4.07 5.10 0.93
N GLU A 7 3.88 6.39 0.70
CA GLU A 7 3.75 7.39 1.78
C GLU A 7 2.58 7.06 2.72
N ARG A 8 1.39 6.79 2.18
CA ARG A 8 0.20 6.50 2.99
C ARG A 8 0.28 5.18 3.74
N LEU A 9 1.08 4.22 3.29
CA LEU A 9 1.24 2.94 3.98
C LEU A 9 2.02 3.07 5.29
N PHE A 10 2.80 4.13 5.50
CA PHE A 10 3.51 4.39 6.76
C PHE A 10 2.63 5.03 7.83
N ASP A 11 1.41 5.46 7.51
CA ASP A 11 0.46 5.93 8.51
C ASP A 11 -0.09 4.72 9.30
N PRO A 12 0.27 4.56 10.60
CA PRO A 12 -0.16 3.42 11.39
C PRO A 12 -1.66 3.47 11.73
N ALA A 13 -2.30 4.63 11.59
CA ALA A 13 -3.73 4.79 11.82
C ALA A 13 -4.58 4.30 10.63
N LYS A 14 -3.97 4.01 9.47
CA LYS A 14 -4.66 3.49 8.28
C LYS A 14 -4.38 2.02 8.06
N SER A 15 -5.42 1.25 7.78
CA SER A 15 -5.29 -0.10 7.22
C SER A 15 -4.90 -0.05 5.73
N VAL A 16 -4.30 -1.14 5.23
CA VAL A 16 -4.03 -1.32 3.79
C VAL A 16 -5.30 -1.15 2.95
N ASN A 17 -6.45 -1.57 3.47
CA ASN A 17 -7.74 -1.45 2.77
C ASN A 17 -8.17 0.01 2.65
N GLU A 18 -8.05 0.80 3.71
CA GLU A 18 -8.36 2.24 3.67
C GLU A 18 -7.43 2.99 2.71
N VAL A 19 -6.15 2.63 2.66
CA VAL A 19 -5.22 3.17 1.65
C VAL A 19 -5.68 2.80 0.25
N ALA A 20 -6.08 1.55 0.00
CA ALA A 20 -6.56 1.10 -1.31
C ALA A 20 -7.82 1.88 -1.74
N TYR A 21 -8.83 1.96 -0.88
CA TYR A 21 -10.08 2.68 -1.16
C TYR A 21 -9.83 4.17 -1.37
N GLY A 22 -9.00 4.80 -0.54
CA GLY A 22 -8.62 6.21 -0.67
C GLY A 22 -7.77 6.55 -1.90
N LEU A 23 -7.30 5.55 -2.65
CA LEU A 23 -6.62 5.69 -3.93
C LEU A 23 -7.51 5.31 -5.13
N GLY A 24 -8.80 5.02 -4.88
CA GLY A 24 -9.78 4.72 -5.93
C GLY A 24 -9.83 3.25 -6.35
N PHE A 25 -9.17 2.33 -5.64
CA PHE A 25 -9.31 0.91 -5.92
C PHE A 25 -10.63 0.38 -5.37
N LYS A 26 -11.46 -0.19 -6.25
CA LYS A 26 -12.72 -0.86 -5.85
C LYS A 26 -12.48 -2.11 -4.99
N TYR A 27 -11.34 -2.78 -5.18
CA TYR A 27 -10.99 -4.01 -4.49
C TYR A 27 -9.56 -3.92 -3.94
N PRO A 28 -9.34 -4.04 -2.62
CA PRO A 28 -8.00 -3.97 -2.02
C PRO A 28 -7.03 -5.02 -2.53
N GLN A 29 -7.52 -6.20 -2.95
CA GLN A 29 -6.68 -7.24 -3.55
C GLN A 29 -6.07 -6.80 -4.87
N HIS A 30 -6.80 -6.00 -5.67
CA HIS A 30 -6.28 -5.42 -6.90
C HIS A 30 -5.16 -4.42 -6.59
N PHE A 31 -5.34 -3.57 -5.59
CA PHE A 31 -4.30 -2.68 -5.08
C PHE A 31 -3.06 -3.47 -4.66
N SER A 32 -3.20 -4.49 -3.81
CA SER A 32 -2.08 -5.31 -3.35
C SER A 32 -1.31 -5.96 -4.49
N ARG A 33 -2.00 -6.44 -5.53
CA ARG A 33 -1.35 -7.02 -6.73
C ARG A 33 -0.57 -5.97 -7.51
N VAL A 34 -1.17 -4.82 -7.80
CA VAL A 34 -0.53 -3.73 -8.55
C VAL A 34 0.66 -3.17 -7.77
N PHE A 35 0.50 -2.98 -6.46
CA PHE A 35 1.56 -2.50 -5.59
C PHE A 35 2.75 -3.46 -5.60
N LYS A 36 2.52 -4.78 -5.40
CA LYS A 36 3.58 -5.79 -5.47
C LYS A 36 4.28 -5.82 -6.83
N GLN A 37 3.55 -5.74 -7.93
CA GLN A 37 4.14 -5.70 -9.28
C GLN A 37 5.05 -4.50 -9.50
N ARG A 38 4.80 -3.37 -8.84
CA ARG A 38 5.53 -2.11 -9.03
C ARG A 38 6.65 -1.89 -8.01
N VAL A 39 6.50 -2.44 -6.81
CA VAL A 39 7.38 -2.17 -5.65
C VAL A 39 8.20 -3.40 -5.26
N GLY A 40 7.79 -4.61 -5.66
CA GLY A 40 8.43 -5.88 -5.30
C GLY A 40 7.90 -6.51 -4.01
N TYR A 41 7.21 -5.73 -3.18
CA TYR A 41 6.65 -6.15 -1.90
C TYR A 41 5.13 -5.96 -1.90
N THR A 42 4.40 -6.82 -1.19
CA THR A 42 3.00 -6.52 -0.83
C THR A 42 2.94 -5.27 0.06
N PRO A 43 1.78 -4.60 0.16
CA PRO A 43 1.63 -3.44 1.04
C PRO A 43 1.99 -3.72 2.51
N ASN A 44 1.65 -4.92 3.02
CA ASN A 44 1.99 -5.32 4.38
C ASN A 44 3.50 -5.57 4.55
N GLU A 45 4.13 -6.29 3.62
CA GLU A 45 5.60 -6.48 3.62
C GLU A 45 6.32 -5.13 3.55
N TYR A 46 5.84 -4.21 2.71
CA TYR A 46 6.42 -2.87 2.57
C TYR A 46 6.31 -2.03 3.86
N ARG A 47 5.19 -2.15 4.60
CA ARG A 47 5.01 -1.48 5.90
C ARG A 47 5.97 -2.01 6.97
N MET A 48 6.44 -3.25 6.84
CA MET A 48 7.40 -3.86 7.76
C MET A 48 8.86 -3.53 7.42
N LEU A 49 9.11 -2.85 6.29
CA LEU A 49 10.46 -2.40 5.96
C LEU A 49 10.86 -1.31 6.95
N ASP A 50 11.86 -1.62 7.76
CA ASP A 50 12.47 -0.68 8.70
C ASP A 50 13.38 0.28 7.90
N PHE A 51 12.95 1.53 7.74
CA PHE A 51 13.76 2.59 7.17
C PHE A 51 14.30 3.43 8.32
N ASN A 52 15.25 2.85 9.06
CA ASN A 52 16.11 3.62 9.98
C ASN A 52 16.87 4.71 9.24
#